data_AF-A0A813E2A1-F1
#
_entry.id   AF-A0A813E2A1-F1
#
_cell.length_a   1.000
_cell.length_b   1.000
_cell.length_c   1.000
_cell.angle_alpha   90.00
_cell.angle_beta   90.00
_cell.angle_gamma   90.00
#
_symmetry.space_group_name_H-M   'P 1'
#
loop_
_entity.id
_entity.type
_entity.pdbx_description
1 polymer ?
#
loop_
_entity_poly.entity_id
_entity_poly.type
_entity_poly.pdbx_seq_one_letter_code
_entity_poly.pdbx_strand_id
1 'polypeptide(L)'
;MCCAWGLMTSGSVIYSVCTEWLGFETGKSRMVHGIVQSSAVVFAAVGYFCIFRSHQLAGASQFGFDKGNPTGKVVHALLGYVVLAWMLLQASQGWRKYSALSSGKVGFLVKHGLNGRGLLLLAAANMVIVLSTFPFSQALFLSLAAGVLGTTVVAVLLTAPKPVVSAREGGDAQPEVENQEPADLYEKLAAGDQ
;
A
#
# COMPACT_ATOMS: atom_id res chain seq x y z
N MET A 1 -1.95 -5.88 -15.99
CA MET A 1 -2.28 -6.20 -14.59
C MET A 1 -1.20 -7.01 -13.87
N CYS A 2 -0.65 -8.10 -14.46
CA CYS A 2 0.43 -8.87 -13.80
C CYS A 2 1.62 -8.01 -13.36
N CYS A 3 2.11 -7.11 -14.22
CA CYS A 3 3.22 -6.20 -13.89
C CYS A 3 2.86 -5.27 -12.73
N ALA A 4 1.64 -4.71 -12.73
CA ALA A 4 1.17 -3.84 -11.64
C ALA A 4 1.10 -4.61 -10.31
N TRP A 5 0.49 -5.81 -10.31
CA TRP A 5 0.46 -6.66 -9.13
C TRP A 5 1.88 -7.03 -8.64
N GLY A 6 2.79 -7.42 -9.54
CA GLY A 6 4.17 -7.73 -9.19
C GLY A 6 4.92 -6.55 -8.56
N LEU A 7 4.71 -5.34 -9.08
CA LEU A 7 5.24 -4.10 -8.50
C LEU A 7 4.61 -3.79 -7.14
N MET A 8 3.30 -4.03 -6.95
CA MET A 8 2.65 -3.86 -5.64
C MET A 8 3.23 -4.82 -4.59
N THR A 9 3.36 -6.10 -4.94
CA THR A 9 3.88 -7.15 -4.05
C THR A 9 5.32 -6.86 -3.68
N SER A 10 6.21 -6.63 -4.65
CA SER A 10 7.60 -6.26 -4.39
C SER A 10 7.70 -4.94 -3.62
N GLY A 11 6.90 -3.96 -3.99
CA GLY A 11 6.84 -2.67 -3.33
C GLY A 11 6.44 -2.75 -1.86
N SER A 12 5.56 -3.68 -1.50
CA SER A 12 5.12 -3.85 -0.11
C SER A 12 6.26 -4.32 0.81
N VAL A 13 7.16 -5.19 0.31
CA VAL A 13 8.26 -5.76 1.11
C VAL A 13 9.51 -4.88 1.13
N ILE A 14 9.52 -3.74 0.43
CA ILE A 14 10.68 -2.84 0.35
C ILE A 14 11.22 -2.44 1.72
N TYR A 15 10.36 -2.15 2.71
CA TYR A 15 10.85 -1.77 4.04
C TYR A 15 11.55 -2.93 4.73
N SER A 16 10.98 -4.13 4.66
CA SER A 16 11.59 -5.33 5.24
C SER A 16 12.94 -5.62 4.58
N VAL A 17 13.03 -5.53 3.25
CA VAL A 17 14.28 -5.80 2.52
C VAL A 17 15.29 -4.66 2.68
N CYS A 18 14.93 -3.44 2.28
CA CYS A 18 15.87 -2.33 2.24
C CYS A 18 16.29 -1.88 3.64
N THR A 19 15.37 -1.76 4.60
CA THR A 19 15.72 -1.24 5.93
C THR A 19 16.23 -2.33 6.85
N GLU A 20 15.62 -3.52 6.88
CA GLU A 20 16.03 -4.56 7.84
C GLU A 20 17.20 -5.40 7.33
N TRP A 21 17.24 -5.73 6.03
CA TRP A 21 18.29 -6.61 5.50
C TRP A 21 19.47 -5.84 4.91
N LEU A 22 19.21 -4.73 4.22
CA LEU A 22 20.26 -3.94 3.57
C LEU A 22 20.71 -2.72 4.38
N GLY A 23 20.06 -2.43 5.51
CA GLY A 23 20.46 -1.31 6.40
C GLY A 23 20.23 0.09 5.80
N PHE A 24 19.32 0.24 4.84
CA PHE A 24 19.03 1.53 4.23
C PHE A 24 18.30 2.47 5.20
N GLU A 25 18.67 3.75 5.14
CA GLU A 25 17.96 4.82 5.82
C GLU A 25 16.47 4.83 5.47
N THR A 26 15.62 4.97 6.49
CA THR A 26 14.16 4.93 6.35
C THR A 26 13.63 5.93 5.31
N GLY A 27 14.27 7.10 5.18
CA GLY A 27 13.90 8.11 4.19
C GLY A 27 14.07 7.63 2.74
N LYS A 28 15.18 6.94 2.44
CA LYS A 28 15.44 6.36 1.11
C LYS A 28 14.47 5.22 0.82
N SER A 29 14.25 4.31 1.78
CA SER A 29 13.27 3.22 1.63
C SER A 29 11.85 3.76 1.35
N ARG A 30 11.45 4.86 2.00
CA ARG A 30 10.16 5.54 1.73
C ARG A 30 10.05 6.02 0.29
N MET A 31 11.10 6.67 -0.22
CA MET A 31 11.12 7.19 -1.58
C MET A 31 11.05 6.05 -2.61
N VAL A 32 11.87 5.01 -2.44
CA VAL A 32 11.87 3.84 -3.34
C VAL A 32 10.50 3.15 -3.33
N HIS A 33 9.90 2.97 -2.15
CA HIS A 33 8.54 2.44 -2.02
C HIS A 33 7.52 3.30 -2.78
N GLY A 34 7.54 4.62 -2.59
CA GLY A 34 6.65 5.55 -3.28
C GLY A 34 6.78 5.47 -4.80
N ILE A 35 8.01 5.38 -5.32
CA ILE A 35 8.28 5.24 -6.76
C ILE A 35 7.73 3.91 -7.29
N VAL A 36 8.04 2.78 -6.64
CA VAL A 36 7.59 1.46 -7.09
C VAL A 36 6.07 1.34 -7.08
N GLN A 37 5.40 1.83 -6.02
CA GLN A 37 3.95 1.83 -5.95
C GLN A 37 3.31 2.75 -6.99
N SER A 38 3.89 3.92 -7.25
CA SER A 38 3.39 4.84 -8.29
C SER A 38 3.53 4.22 -9.68
N SER A 39 4.65 3.56 -9.96
CA SER A 39 4.83 2.79 -11.20
C SER A 39 3.77 1.70 -11.33
N ALA A 40 3.43 0.99 -10.25
CA ALA A 40 2.35 0.00 -10.28
C ALA A 40 1.01 0.61 -10.70
N VAL A 41 0.67 1.80 -10.19
CA VAL A 41 -0.54 2.54 -10.61
C VAL A 41 -0.50 2.89 -12.08
N VAL A 42 0.63 3.39 -12.59
CA VAL A 42 0.79 3.73 -14.01
C VAL A 42 0.59 2.48 -14.89
N PHE A 43 1.24 1.36 -14.56
CA PHE A 43 1.06 0.09 -15.29
C PHE A 43 -0.38 -0.43 -15.22
N ALA A 44 -1.07 -0.26 -14.09
CA ALA A 44 -2.47 -0.64 -13.96
C ALA A 44 -3.38 0.24 -14.84
N ALA A 45 -3.16 1.56 -14.84
CA ALA A 45 -3.91 2.50 -15.65
C ALA A 45 -3.70 2.27 -17.16
N VAL A 46 -2.45 2.14 -17.60
CA VAL A 46 -2.12 1.81 -19.01
C VAL A 46 -2.76 0.48 -19.42
N GLY A 47 -2.63 -0.56 -18.58
CA GLY A 47 -3.27 -1.84 -18.83
C GLY A 47 -4.79 -1.74 -18.96
N TYR A 48 -5.43 -0.94 -18.09
CA TYR A 48 -6.86 -0.66 -18.16
C TYR A 48 -7.23 0.07 -19.46
N PHE A 49 -6.50 1.13 -19.84
CA PHE A 49 -6.75 1.86 -21.09
C PHE A 49 -6.65 0.96 -22.32
N CYS A 50 -5.66 0.07 -22.38
CA CYS A 50 -5.52 -0.91 -23.46
C CYS A 50 -6.74 -1.83 -23.57
N ILE A 51 -7.20 -2.38 -22.44
CA ILE A 51 -8.39 -3.25 -22.39
C ILE A 51 -9.65 -2.47 -22.76
N PHE A 52 -9.83 -1.27 -22.20
CA PHE A 52 -10.97 -0.41 -22.49
C PHE A 52 -11.07 -0.12 -23.99
N ARG A 53 -9.95 0.27 -24.62
CA ARG A 53 -9.89 0.52 -26.05
C ARG A 53 -10.18 -0.72 -26.88
N SER A 54 -9.64 -1.87 -26.48
CA SER A 54 -9.91 -3.16 -27.14
C SER A 54 -11.40 -3.50 -27.10
N HIS A 55 -12.04 -3.40 -25.93
CA HIS A 55 -13.47 -3.63 -25.77
C HIS A 55 -14.30 -2.63 -26.58
N GLN A 56 -13.92 -1.35 -26.61
CA GLN A 56 -14.60 -0.33 -27.40
C GLN A 56 -14.56 -0.66 -28.90
N LEU A 57 -13.39 -1.07 -29.42
CA LEU A 57 -13.24 -1.46 -30.82
C LEU A 57 -14.01 -2.74 -31.17
N ALA A 58 -14.13 -3.67 -30.22
CA ALA A 58 -14.90 -4.89 -30.38
C ALA A 58 -16.41 -4.71 -30.17
N GLY A 59 -16.87 -3.53 -29.75
CA GLY A 59 -18.26 -3.30 -29.34
C GLY A 59 -18.67 -4.10 -28.09
N ALA A 60 -17.71 -4.50 -27.26
CA ALA A 60 -17.94 -5.31 -26.06
C ALA A 60 -18.17 -4.44 -24.81
N SER A 61 -18.86 -5.01 -23.82
CA SER A 61 -19.12 -4.35 -22.54
C SER A 61 -17.82 -4.10 -21.75
N GLN A 62 -17.71 -2.91 -21.17
CA GLN A 62 -16.62 -2.55 -20.25
C GLN A 62 -16.77 -3.17 -18.86
N PHE A 63 -17.96 -3.73 -18.56
CA PHE A 63 -18.30 -4.35 -17.29
C PHE A 63 -18.53 -5.86 -17.42
N GLY A 64 -18.40 -6.40 -18.63
CA GLY A 64 -18.60 -7.82 -18.92
C GLY A 64 -20.06 -8.26 -19.02
N PHE A 65 -21.02 -7.33 -19.10
CA PHE A 65 -22.46 -7.65 -19.14
C PHE A 65 -22.97 -8.20 -20.48
N ASP A 66 -22.08 -8.48 -21.44
CA ASP A 66 -22.47 -9.09 -22.71
C ASP A 66 -23.09 -10.49 -22.47
N LYS A 67 -24.10 -10.82 -23.27
CA LYS A 67 -24.81 -12.10 -23.18
C LYS A 67 -23.83 -13.26 -23.40
N GLY A 68 -23.84 -14.22 -22.48
CA GLY A 68 -22.98 -15.42 -22.55
C GLY A 68 -21.62 -15.27 -21.89
N ASN A 69 -21.27 -14.08 -21.36
CA ASN A 69 -20.08 -13.96 -20.53
C ASN A 69 -20.23 -14.74 -19.22
N PRO A 70 -19.20 -15.48 -18.80
CA PRO A 70 -19.22 -16.16 -17.50
C PRO A 70 -19.19 -15.12 -16.36
N THR A 71 -19.85 -15.45 -15.25
CA THR A 71 -19.92 -14.59 -14.05
C THR A 71 -18.55 -14.14 -13.56
N GLY A 72 -17.52 -14.98 -13.70
CA GLY A 72 -16.14 -14.63 -13.34
C GLY A 72 -15.62 -13.39 -14.07
N LYS A 73 -15.95 -13.18 -15.35
CA LYS A 73 -15.54 -11.98 -16.10
C LYS A 73 -16.20 -10.70 -15.56
N VAL A 74 -17.48 -10.79 -15.19
CA VAL A 74 -18.23 -9.67 -14.61
C VAL A 74 -17.65 -9.29 -13.24
N VAL A 75 -17.45 -10.29 -12.37
CA VAL A 75 -16.86 -10.08 -11.05
C VAL A 75 -15.44 -9.51 -11.18
N HIS A 76 -14.63 -10.03 -12.10
CA HIS A 76 -13.29 -9.50 -12.37
C HIS A 76 -13.32 -8.02 -12.79
N ALA A 77 -14.22 -7.64 -13.70
CA ALA A 77 -14.32 -6.27 -14.17
C ALA A 77 -14.71 -5.31 -13.02
N LEU A 78 -15.78 -5.64 -12.28
CA LEU A 78 -16.26 -4.82 -11.16
C LEU A 78 -15.21 -4.69 -10.06
N LEU A 79 -14.58 -5.81 -9.67
CA LEU A 79 -13.53 -5.82 -8.66
C LEU A 79 -12.28 -5.07 -9.14
N GLY A 80 -11.95 -5.18 -10.43
CA GLY A 80 -10.86 -4.45 -11.07
C GLY A 80 -11.03 -2.93 -10.97
N TYR A 81 -12.24 -2.40 -11.16
CA TYR A 81 -12.53 -0.98 -10.95
C TYR A 81 -12.28 -0.54 -9.51
N VAL A 82 -12.75 -1.34 -8.54
CA VAL A 82 -12.53 -1.08 -7.10
C VAL A 82 -11.04 -1.08 -6.78
N VAL A 83 -10.29 -2.08 -7.25
CA VAL A 83 -8.83 -2.18 -7.06
C VAL A 83 -8.12 -0.96 -7.66
N LEU A 84 -8.44 -0.59 -8.90
CA LEU A 84 -7.80 0.55 -9.57
C LEU A 84 -8.07 1.88 -8.85
N ALA A 85 -9.32 2.13 -8.44
CA ALA A 85 -9.67 3.30 -7.66
C ALA A 85 -8.94 3.33 -6.30
N TRP A 86 -8.87 2.19 -5.61
CA TRP A 86 -8.19 2.08 -4.33
C TRP A 86 -6.66 2.24 -4.47
N MET A 87 -6.06 1.76 -5.57
CA MET A 87 -4.65 2.00 -5.91
C MET A 87 -4.35 3.51 -6.05
N LEU A 88 -5.18 4.23 -6.80
CA LEU A 88 -5.04 5.70 -6.95
C LEU A 88 -5.16 6.43 -5.61
N LEU A 89 -6.14 6.02 -4.78
CA LEU A 89 -6.32 6.57 -3.45
C LEU A 89 -5.10 6.30 -2.56
N GLN A 90 -4.57 5.07 -2.56
CA GLN A 90 -3.38 4.71 -1.78
C GLN A 90 -2.13 5.49 -2.23
N ALA A 91 -1.90 5.61 -3.54
CA ALA A 91 -0.78 6.39 -4.04
C ALA A 91 -0.87 7.87 -3.61
N SER A 92 -2.06 8.46 -3.73
CA SER A 92 -2.31 9.85 -3.30
C SER A 92 -2.08 10.04 -1.79
N GLN A 93 -2.58 9.11 -0.98
CA GLN A 93 -2.35 9.10 0.47
C GLN A 93 -0.87 8.92 0.82
N GLY A 94 -0.15 8.05 0.09
CA GLY A 94 1.28 7.80 0.26
C GLY A 94 2.13 9.04 0.00
N TRP A 95 1.87 9.76 -1.09
CA TRP A 95 2.58 11.01 -1.41
C TRP A 95 2.28 12.15 -0.42
N ARG A 96 1.01 12.27 0.02
CA ARG A 96 0.64 13.21 1.08
C ARG A 96 1.36 12.88 2.39
N LYS A 97 1.45 11.60 2.75
CA LYS A 97 2.19 11.13 3.92
C LYS A 97 3.68 11.45 3.81
N TYR A 98 4.29 11.16 2.66
CA TYR A 98 5.70 11.45 2.40
C TYR A 98 6.00 12.94 2.57
N SER A 99 5.20 13.80 1.94
CA SER A 99 5.38 15.27 2.00
C SER A 99 5.21 15.83 3.42
N ALA A 100 4.23 15.32 4.17
CA ALA A 100 4.01 15.73 5.56
C ALA A 100 5.21 15.37 6.45
N LEU A 101 5.74 14.15 6.30
CA LEU A 101 6.91 13.69 7.05
C LEU A 101 8.17 14.48 6.69
N SER A 102 8.38 14.82 5.41
CA SER A 102 9.50 15.66 4.98
C SER A 102 9.43 17.09 5.51
N SER A 103 8.23 17.54 5.89
CA SER A 103 7.99 18.87 6.49
C SER A 103 7.98 18.85 8.03
N GLY A 104 8.35 17.73 8.67
CA GLY A 104 8.33 17.58 10.13
C GLY A 104 6.93 17.47 10.74
N LYS A 105 5.86 17.33 9.94
CA LYS A 105 4.49 17.21 10.42
C LYS A 105 4.16 15.74 10.72
N VAL A 106 4.05 15.40 12.01
CA VAL A 106 3.72 14.04 12.48
C VAL A 106 2.21 13.94 12.75
N GLY A 107 1.39 13.91 11.68
CA GLY A 107 -0.07 13.90 11.80
C GLY A 107 -0.75 12.61 11.32
N PHE A 108 -1.53 11.96 12.20
CA PHE A 108 -2.67 11.02 12.02
C PHE A 108 -2.62 9.86 11.00
N LEU A 109 -1.56 9.65 10.21
CA LEU A 109 -1.53 8.66 9.12
C LEU A 109 -1.09 7.24 9.54
N VAL A 110 -1.44 6.82 10.76
CA VAL A 110 -1.11 5.50 11.32
C VAL A 110 -1.85 4.37 10.58
N LYS A 111 -3.09 4.61 10.12
CA LYS A 111 -3.93 3.58 9.49
C LYS A 111 -3.57 3.24 8.03
N HIS A 112 -2.63 3.95 7.41
CA HIS A 112 -2.30 3.77 5.99
C HIS A 112 -1.78 2.35 5.67
N GLY A 113 -0.98 1.74 6.56
CA GLY A 113 -0.36 0.44 6.31
C GLY A 113 -1.37 -0.73 6.25
N LEU A 114 -2.47 -0.67 6.99
CA LEU A 114 -3.47 -1.75 7.00
C LEU A 114 -4.24 -1.81 5.68
N ASN A 115 -4.57 -0.64 5.13
CA ASN A 115 -5.30 -0.52 3.87
C ASN A 115 -4.51 -1.08 2.68
N GLY A 116 -3.18 -0.91 2.68
CA GLY A 116 -2.32 -1.46 1.63
C GLY A 116 -2.35 -3.00 1.54
N ARG A 117 -2.40 -3.69 2.69
CA ARG A 117 -2.48 -5.16 2.72
C ARG A 117 -3.82 -5.67 2.20
N GLY A 118 -4.92 -5.03 2.59
CA GLY A 118 -6.25 -5.34 2.08
C GLY A 118 -6.32 -5.17 0.57
N LEU A 119 -5.77 -4.08 0.05
CA LEU A 119 -5.68 -3.84 -1.39
C LEU A 119 -4.84 -4.91 -2.12
N LEU A 120 -3.71 -5.34 -1.54
CA LEU A 120 -2.87 -6.38 -2.14
C LEU A 120 -3.60 -7.73 -2.22
N LEU A 121 -4.30 -8.13 -1.16
CA LEU A 121 -5.14 -9.34 -1.14
C LEU A 121 -6.26 -9.26 -2.18
N LEU A 122 -6.93 -8.10 -2.27
CA LEU A 122 -8.00 -7.88 -3.23
C LEU A 122 -7.50 -7.95 -4.69
N ALA A 123 -6.33 -7.37 -4.96
CA ALA A 123 -5.69 -7.43 -6.27
C ALA A 123 -5.29 -8.87 -6.63
N ALA A 124 -4.75 -9.65 -5.68
CA ALA A 124 -4.41 -11.05 -5.89
C ALA A 124 -5.66 -11.91 -6.16
N ALA A 125 -6.74 -11.72 -5.39
CA ALA A 125 -8.01 -12.38 -5.65
C ALA A 125 -8.56 -12.03 -7.04
N ASN A 126 -8.51 -10.75 -7.43
CA ASN A 126 -8.93 -10.31 -8.75
C ASN A 126 -8.09 -10.94 -9.89
N MET A 127 -6.80 -11.16 -9.67
CA MET A 127 -5.92 -11.89 -10.60
C MET A 127 -6.31 -13.37 -10.72
N VAL A 128 -6.62 -14.05 -9.62
CA VAL A 128 -7.06 -15.45 -9.67
C VAL A 128 -8.41 -15.59 -10.39
N ILE A 129 -9.33 -14.65 -10.18
CA ILE A 129 -10.62 -14.63 -10.88
C ILE A 129 -10.40 -14.49 -12.39
N VAL A 130 -9.52 -13.59 -12.86
CA VAL A 130 -9.30 -13.49 -14.32
C VAL A 130 -8.60 -14.72 -14.89
N LEU A 131 -7.65 -15.31 -14.15
CA LEU A 131 -6.96 -16.53 -14.57
C LEU A 131 -7.92 -17.70 -14.79
N SER A 132 -9.01 -17.80 -14.03
CA SER A 132 -10.02 -18.85 -14.21
C SER A 132 -10.88 -18.67 -15.46
N THR A 133 -10.83 -17.50 -16.11
CA THR A 133 -11.56 -17.23 -17.35
C THR A 133 -10.76 -17.58 -18.60
N PHE A 134 -9.47 -17.91 -18.45
CA PHE A 134 -8.62 -18.36 -19.55
C PHE A 134 -8.67 -19.88 -19.71
N PRO A 135 -8.56 -20.40 -20.94
CA PRO A 135 -8.62 -21.83 -21.23
C PRO A 135 -7.28 -22.54 -20.93
N PHE A 136 -6.77 -22.40 -19.71
CA PHE A 136 -5.55 -23.09 -19.26
C PHE A 136 -5.83 -24.55 -18.86
N SER A 137 -4.79 -25.39 -18.90
CA SER A 137 -4.86 -26.69 -18.23
C SER A 137 -5.03 -26.50 -16.72
N GLN A 138 -5.73 -27.43 -16.07
CA GLN A 138 -5.99 -27.34 -14.63
C GLN A 138 -4.69 -27.23 -13.81
N ALA A 139 -3.65 -27.98 -14.19
CA ALA A 139 -2.35 -27.90 -13.55
C ALA A 139 -1.72 -26.49 -13.65
N LEU A 140 -1.69 -25.91 -14.86
CA LEU A 140 -1.13 -24.57 -15.07
C LEU A 140 -1.92 -23.50 -14.31
N PHE A 141 -3.25 -23.57 -14.34
CA PHE A 141 -4.11 -22.66 -13.57
C PHE A 141 -3.78 -22.73 -12.07
N LEU A 142 -3.72 -23.94 -11.50
CA LEU A 142 -3.42 -24.12 -10.08
C LEU A 142 -2.02 -23.60 -9.72
N SER A 143 -1.01 -23.85 -10.56
CA SER A 143 0.33 -23.32 -10.33
C SER A 143 0.38 -21.80 -10.34
N LEU A 144 -0.28 -21.15 -11.31
CA LEU A 144 -0.34 -19.68 -11.39
C LEU A 144 -1.11 -19.08 -10.21
N ALA A 145 -2.27 -19.65 -9.87
CA ALA A 145 -3.07 -19.20 -8.74
C ALA A 145 -2.31 -19.36 -7.40
N ALA A 146 -1.67 -20.51 -7.19
CA ALA A 146 -0.84 -20.75 -6.01
C ALA A 146 0.36 -19.79 -5.94
N GLY A 147 1.01 -19.50 -7.08
CA GLY A 147 2.09 -18.52 -7.14
C GLY A 147 1.64 -17.11 -6.76
N VAL A 148 0.51 -16.64 -7.32
CA VAL A 148 -0.05 -15.31 -7.01
C VAL A 148 -0.47 -15.20 -5.55
N LEU A 149 -1.21 -16.19 -5.04
CA LEU A 149 -1.69 -16.17 -3.65
C LEU A 149 -0.54 -16.36 -2.66
N GLY A 150 0.34 -17.33 -2.90
CA GLY A 150 1.48 -17.63 -2.03
C GLY A 150 2.43 -16.44 -1.87
N THR A 151 2.84 -15.82 -2.97
CA THR A 151 3.70 -14.62 -2.92
C THR A 151 3.01 -13.44 -2.24
N THR A 152 1.71 -13.26 -2.46
CA THR A 152 0.91 -12.23 -1.78
C THR A 152 0.85 -12.48 -0.27
N VAL A 153 0.59 -13.71 0.16
CA VAL A 153 0.56 -14.08 1.59
C VAL A 153 1.90 -13.82 2.25
N VAL A 154 2.99 -14.26 1.62
CA VAL A 154 4.36 -13.99 2.12
C VAL A 154 4.60 -12.48 2.25
N ALA A 155 4.23 -11.68 1.26
CA ALA A 155 4.37 -10.23 1.32
C ALA A 155 3.53 -9.59 2.45
N VAL A 156 2.30 -10.04 2.65
CA VAL A 156 1.43 -9.57 3.76
C VAL A 156 2.03 -9.93 5.12
N LEU A 157 2.58 -11.14 5.27
CA LEU A 157 3.21 -11.58 6.51
C LEU A 157 4.49 -10.80 6.82
N LEU A 158 5.36 -10.60 5.82
CA LEU A 158 6.61 -9.84 5.97
C LEU A 158 6.37 -8.35 6.28
N THR A 159 5.19 -7.84 5.96
CA THR A 159 4.81 -6.44 6.19
C THR A 159 3.88 -6.28 7.39
N ALA A 160 3.55 -7.36 8.11
CA ALA A 160 2.69 -7.33 9.29
C ALA A 160 3.24 -6.34 10.35
N PRO A 161 2.38 -5.66 11.14
CA PRO A 161 2.86 -4.73 12.15
C PRO A 161 3.63 -5.56 13.17
N LYS A 162 4.90 -5.21 13.39
CA LYS A 162 5.64 -5.80 14.50
C LYS A 162 4.96 -5.33 15.79
N PRO A 163 4.71 -6.21 16.77
CA PRO A 163 4.19 -5.78 18.04
C PRO A 163 5.15 -4.72 18.58
N VAL A 164 4.64 -3.51 18.79
CA VAL A 164 5.37 -2.52 19.56
C VAL A 164 5.42 -3.14 20.94
N VAL A 165 6.57 -3.72 21.30
CA VAL A 165 6.84 -4.07 22.69
C VAL A 165 6.74 -2.72 23.39
N SER A 166 5.59 -2.43 23.98
CA SER A 166 5.48 -1.29 24.87
C SER A 166 6.57 -1.58 25.89
N ALA A 167 7.61 -0.76 25.90
CA ALA A 167 8.52 -0.68 27.02
C ALA A 167 7.66 -0.27 28.20
N ARG A 168 6.98 -1.26 28.78
CA ARG A 168 6.19 -1.15 29.97
C ARG A 168 7.25 -1.07 31.06
N GLU A 169 7.63 0.17 31.34
CA GLU A 169 7.93 0.66 32.67
C GLU A 169 8.54 -0.41 33.57
N GLY A 170 9.80 -0.75 33.30
CA GLY A 170 10.73 -0.92 34.41
C GLY A 170 10.84 0.45 35.04
N GLY A 171 10.04 0.70 36.08
CA GLY A 171 10.04 1.92 36.83
C GLY A 171 11.38 2.09 37.55
N ASP A 172 12.35 2.67 36.86
CA ASP A 172 13.35 3.47 37.52
C ASP A 172 12.71 4.85 37.68
N ALA A 173 12.32 5.12 38.93
CA ALA A 173 11.84 6.39 39.41
C ALA A 173 12.71 7.52 38.83
N GLN A 174 12.13 8.32 37.93
CA GLN A 174 12.67 9.66 37.77
C GLN A 174 12.42 10.38 39.08
N PRO A 175 13.46 10.97 39.70
CA PRO A 175 13.24 11.87 40.84
C PRO A 175 12.25 12.93 40.38
N GLU A 176 11.25 13.23 41.23
CA GLU A 176 10.37 14.37 41.08
C GLU A 176 11.24 15.57 40.67
N VAL A 177 11.10 16.00 39.41
CA VAL A 177 11.55 17.33 39.02
C VAL A 177 10.56 18.24 39.70
N GLU A 178 10.95 18.62 40.92
CA GLU A 178 10.41 19.70 41.74
C GLU A 178 9.96 20.82 40.81
N ASN A 179 8.66 21.14 40.90
CA ASN A 179 8.01 22.24 40.18
C ASN A 179 8.81 23.54 40.38
N GLN A 180 9.73 23.84 39.47
CA GLN A 180 10.18 25.20 39.27
C GLN A 180 9.06 25.92 38.52
N GLU A 181 8.26 26.61 39.33
CA GLU A 181 7.20 27.52 38.95
C GLU A 181 7.71 28.51 37.88
N PRO A 182 6.97 28.74 36.78
CA PRO A 182 7.42 29.57 35.65
C PRO A 182 7.32 31.09 35.92
N ALA A 183 7.64 31.55 37.13
CA ALA A 183 7.59 32.97 37.48
C ALA A 183 8.69 33.78 36.76
N ASP A 184 9.88 33.22 36.57
CA ASP A 184 11.02 33.93 35.97
C ASP A 184 10.93 34.13 34.45
N LEU A 185 10.10 33.35 33.75
CA LEU A 185 10.02 33.44 32.29
C LEU A 185 9.19 34.65 31.83
N TYR A 186 8.19 35.05 32.61
CA TYR A 186 7.37 36.23 32.32
C TYR A 186 8.07 37.54 32.70
N GLU A 187 8.91 37.53 33.75
CA GLU A 187 9.67 38.70 34.15
C GLU A 187 10.78 39.06 33.14
N LYS A 188 11.43 38.04 32.55
CA LYS A 188 12.43 38.24 31.48
C LYS A 188 11.83 38.72 30.16
N LEU A 189 10.57 38.41 29.87
CA LEU A 189 9.86 38.92 28.69
C LEU A 189 9.30 40.33 28.90
N ALA A 190 9.08 40.75 30.15
CA ALA A 190 8.65 42.11 30.49
C ALA A 190 9.80 43.11 30.60
N ALA A 191 11.04 42.66 30.83
CA ALA A 191 12.20 43.51 31.05
C ALA A 191 12.78 44.20 29.79
N GLY A 192 12.37 43.82 28.57
CA GLY A 192 12.65 44.61 27.37
C GLY A 192 14.13 44.84 27.03
N ASP A 193 15.04 43.97 27.48
CA ASP A 193 16.44 44.04 27.05
C ASP A 193 16.59 43.41 25.65
N GLN A 194 16.78 44.29 24.66
CA GLN A 194 17.26 43.98 23.32
C GLN A 194 18.79 43.86 23.29
#